data_AF-A0A7Y5B937-F1
#
_entry.id   AF-A0A7Y5B937-F1
#
_cell.length_a   1.000
_cell.length_b   1.000
_cell.length_c   1.000
_cell.angle_alpha   90.00
_cell.angle_beta   90.00
_cell.angle_gamma   90.00
#
_symmetry.space_group_name_H-M   'P 1'
#
loop_
_entity.id
_entity.type
_entity.pdbx_description
1 polymer ?
#
loop_
_entity_poly.entity_id
_entity_poly.type
_entity_poly.pdbx_seq_one_letter_code
_entity_poly.pdbx_strand_id
1 'polypeptide(L)'
;MKKISLLIIALFTITFGYSQVGDIGKIMFERASYLYKAQKYDSALIFINKAVKTSPETEEYLFKRALIKEKTNDKKGAIKDYKQCIEINPKAIYYNNLGVIYAIDSKYEEAIEWYNKALEKDSSYAQSWVNIGVAFYYLHKFDKACEAMHNASKYGLKMADSFIASNCN
;
A
#
# COMPACT_ATOMS: atom_id res chain seq x y z
N MET A 1 53.41 -52.92 5.39
CA MET A 1 53.28 -51.53 4.89
C MET A 1 52.49 -51.52 3.59
N LYS A 2 51.25 -51.02 3.60
CA LYS A 2 50.55 -50.37 2.49
C LYS A 2 49.24 -49.83 3.08
N LYS A 3 49.21 -48.51 3.30
CA LYS A 3 48.07 -47.79 3.89
C LYS A 3 46.92 -47.80 2.88
N ILE A 4 45.77 -48.27 3.32
CA ILE A 4 44.49 -48.14 2.63
C ILE A 4 44.17 -46.64 2.57
N SER A 5 44.06 -46.10 1.36
CA SER A 5 43.78 -44.69 1.09
C SER A 5 42.43 -44.29 1.71
N LEU A 6 42.48 -43.21 2.49
CA LEU A 6 41.34 -42.59 3.13
C LEU A 6 40.27 -42.21 2.10
N LEU A 7 39.02 -42.56 2.47
CA LEU A 7 37.79 -41.95 2.00
C LEU A 7 37.95 -40.43 1.78
N ILE A 8 37.96 -40.00 0.52
CA ILE A 8 37.39 -38.71 0.13
C ILE A 8 35.87 -38.89 0.23
N ILE A 9 35.33 -38.76 1.45
CA ILE A 9 33.91 -38.38 1.58
C ILE A 9 33.90 -36.93 1.12
N ALA A 10 33.44 -36.73 -0.10
CA ALA A 10 33.02 -35.44 -0.57
C ALA A 10 32.06 -34.85 0.47
N LEU A 11 32.55 -33.90 1.27
CA LEU A 11 31.74 -32.81 1.79
C LEU A 11 31.37 -31.94 0.59
N PHE A 12 30.53 -32.52 -0.28
CA PHE A 12 29.63 -31.76 -1.12
C PHE A 12 28.63 -31.17 -0.12
N THR A 13 29.03 -30.07 0.52
CA THR A 13 28.08 -29.20 1.19
C THR A 13 26.99 -28.95 0.17
N ILE A 14 25.79 -29.40 0.50
CA ILE A 14 24.59 -29.27 -0.29
C ILE A 14 24.36 -27.76 -0.50
N THR A 15 24.98 -27.20 -1.54
CA THR A 15 24.66 -25.89 -2.09
C THR A 15 23.63 -26.03 -3.22
N PHE A 16 23.22 -27.26 -3.53
CA PHE A 16 22.04 -27.56 -4.32
C PHE A 16 20.80 -27.60 -3.41
N GLY A 17 20.10 -26.47 -3.26
CA GLY A 17 18.77 -26.51 -2.66
C GLY A 17 18.08 -25.21 -2.27
N TYR A 18 18.78 -24.08 -2.12
CA TYR A 18 18.10 -22.83 -1.69
C TYR A 18 17.49 -21.99 -2.82
N SER A 19 17.74 -22.34 -4.09
CA SER A 19 17.26 -21.55 -5.23
C SER A 19 15.93 -22.02 -5.84
N GLN A 20 15.31 -23.09 -5.32
CA GLN A 20 14.08 -23.67 -5.90
C GLN A 20 12.94 -23.89 -4.88
N VAL A 21 13.17 -23.74 -3.58
CA VAL A 21 12.07 -23.46 -2.65
C VAL A 21 11.80 -21.97 -2.80
N GLY A 22 10.83 -21.61 -3.64
CA GLY A 22 10.43 -20.21 -3.82
C GLY A 22 10.37 -19.52 -2.46
N ASP A 23 10.96 -18.32 -2.36
CA ASP A 23 11.04 -17.53 -1.12
C ASP A 23 9.71 -17.68 -0.35
N ILE A 24 9.76 -18.30 0.83
CA ILE A 24 8.56 -18.61 1.62
C ILE A 24 7.76 -17.31 1.83
N GLY A 25 8.43 -16.17 1.98
CA GLY A 25 7.81 -14.86 2.03
C GLY A 25 6.98 -14.56 0.80
N LYS A 26 7.55 -14.79 -0.39
CA LYS A 26 6.89 -14.62 -1.68
C LYS A 26 5.68 -15.54 -1.84
N ILE A 27 5.79 -16.82 -1.48
CA ILE A 27 4.66 -17.76 -1.55
C ILE A 27 3.51 -17.31 -0.63
N MET A 28 3.84 -16.88 0.59
CA MET A 28 2.84 -16.37 1.54
C MET A 28 2.20 -15.07 1.03
N PHE A 29 3.00 -14.18 0.44
CA PHE A 29 2.52 -12.94 -0.17
C PHE A 29 1.58 -13.17 -1.35
N GLU A 30 1.93 -14.08 -2.26
CA GLU A 30 1.10 -14.44 -3.41
C GLU A 30 -0.25 -15.00 -2.96
N ARG A 31 -0.22 -15.88 -1.95
CA ARG A 31 -1.44 -16.43 -1.35
C ARG A 31 -2.30 -15.37 -0.68
N ALA A 32 -1.68 -14.44 0.07
CA ALA A 32 -2.39 -13.31 0.66
C ALA A 32 -3.03 -12.42 -0.42
N SER A 33 -2.32 -12.15 -1.51
CA SER A 33 -2.79 -11.36 -2.64
C SER A 33 -3.97 -12.01 -3.36
N TYR A 34 -3.92 -13.34 -3.55
CA TYR A 34 -5.05 -14.11 -4.09
C TYR A 34 -6.29 -14.01 -3.17
N LEU A 35 -6.12 -14.22 -1.87
CA LEU A 35 -7.21 -14.13 -0.90
C LEU A 35 -7.80 -12.72 -0.78
N TYR A 36 -6.96 -11.69 -0.87
CA TYR A 36 -7.40 -10.29 -0.92
C TYR A 36 -8.29 -10.02 -2.13
N LYS A 37 -7.90 -10.50 -3.32
CA LYS A 37 -8.73 -10.41 -4.53
C LYS A 37 -10.05 -11.17 -4.40
N ALA A 38 -10.03 -12.31 -3.70
CA ALA A 38 -11.21 -13.08 -3.36
C ALA A 38 -12.02 -12.51 -2.17
N GLN A 39 -11.66 -11.32 -1.67
CA GLN A 39 -12.31 -10.63 -0.53
C GLN A 39 -12.31 -11.41 0.79
N LYS A 40 -11.43 -12.40 0.93
CA LYS A 40 -11.24 -13.19 2.16
C LYS A 40 -10.20 -12.54 3.06
N TYR A 41 -10.52 -11.36 3.59
CA TYR A 41 -9.54 -10.48 4.25
C TYR A 41 -8.91 -11.06 5.51
N ASP A 42 -9.67 -11.72 6.39
CA ASP A 42 -9.12 -12.35 7.60
C ASP A 42 -8.13 -13.45 7.26
N SER A 43 -8.44 -14.27 6.24
CA SER A 43 -7.53 -15.28 5.72
C SER A 43 -6.29 -14.64 5.08
N ALA A 44 -6.46 -13.57 4.30
CA ALA A 44 -5.35 -12.85 3.69
C ALA A 44 -4.40 -12.27 4.75
N LEU A 45 -4.93 -11.77 5.87
CA LEU A 45 -4.17 -11.19 6.97
C LEU A 45 -3.22 -12.23 7.61
N ILE A 46 -3.66 -13.48 7.75
CA ILE A 46 -2.82 -14.57 8.27
C ILE A 46 -1.59 -14.77 7.38
N PHE A 47 -1.77 -14.83 6.06
CA PHE A 47 -0.67 -15.10 5.13
C PHE A 47 0.25 -13.89 4.96
N ILE A 48 -0.28 -12.67 4.90
CA ILE A 48 0.57 -11.48 4.77
C ILE A 48 1.40 -11.23 6.03
N ASN A 49 0.89 -11.57 7.22
CA ASN A 49 1.66 -11.51 8.46
C ASN A 49 2.86 -12.48 8.43
N LYS A 50 2.70 -13.66 7.82
CA LYS A 50 3.81 -14.60 7.61
C LYS A 50 4.83 -14.04 6.62
N ALA A 51 4.39 -13.44 5.52
CA ALA A 51 5.29 -12.81 4.54
C ALA A 51 6.11 -11.67 5.16
N VAL A 52 5.47 -10.77 5.91
CA VAL A 52 6.21 -9.69 6.59
C VAL A 52 7.14 -10.24 7.68
N LYS A 53 6.81 -11.36 8.33
CA LYS A 53 7.71 -11.98 9.31
C LYS A 53 9.00 -12.51 8.68
N THR A 54 8.96 -13.00 7.44
CA THR A 54 10.18 -13.48 6.75
C THR A 54 11.05 -12.33 6.29
N SER A 55 10.43 -11.24 5.80
CA SER A 55 11.14 -10.07 5.27
C SER A 55 10.42 -8.78 5.72
N PRO A 56 10.74 -8.25 6.92
CA PRO A 56 9.98 -7.15 7.55
C PRO A 56 10.02 -5.82 6.81
N GLU A 57 11.05 -5.58 6.01
CA GLU A 57 11.28 -4.34 5.28
C GLU A 57 10.92 -4.43 3.79
N THR A 58 10.24 -5.52 3.38
CA THR A 58 9.74 -5.63 2.01
C THR A 58 8.54 -4.70 1.82
N GLU A 59 8.78 -3.58 1.14
CA GLU A 59 7.82 -2.52 0.83
C GLU A 59 6.47 -3.08 0.31
N GLU A 60 6.51 -4.02 -0.63
CA GLU A 60 5.33 -4.64 -1.22
C GLU A 60 4.49 -5.43 -0.20
N TYR A 61 5.15 -6.12 0.73
CA TYR A 61 4.47 -6.92 1.76
C TYR A 61 3.80 -6.02 2.79
N LEU A 62 4.50 -4.97 3.22
CA LEU A 62 3.97 -3.94 4.11
C LEU A 62 2.77 -3.24 3.49
N PHE A 63 2.89 -2.80 2.23
CA PHE A 63 1.80 -2.13 1.54
C PHE A 63 0.57 -3.03 1.40
N LYS A 64 0.75 -4.30 1.02
CA LYS A 64 -0.35 -5.27 0.95
C LYS A 64 -1.00 -5.50 2.32
N ARG A 65 -0.21 -5.57 3.39
CA ARG A 65 -0.72 -5.72 4.75
C ARG A 65 -1.53 -4.51 5.18
N ALA A 66 -1.06 -3.30 4.86
CA ALA A 66 -1.79 -2.06 5.13
C ALA A 66 -3.19 -2.09 4.48
N LEU A 67 -3.26 -2.41 3.19
CA LEU A 67 -4.53 -2.54 2.46
C LEU A 67 -5.47 -3.60 3.07
N ILE A 68 -4.93 -4.76 3.47
CA ILE A 68 -5.72 -5.81 4.13
C ILE A 68 -6.24 -5.32 5.49
N LYS A 69 -5.40 -4.65 6.29
CA LYS A 69 -5.76 -4.11 7.59
C LYS A 69 -6.85 -3.04 7.51
N GLU A 70 -6.86 -2.22 6.47
CA GLU A 70 -7.97 -1.30 6.20
C GLU A 70 -9.29 -2.07 6.03
N LYS A 71 -9.27 -3.19 5.30
CA LYS A 71 -10.46 -4.03 5.08
C LYS A 71 -10.89 -4.80 6.31
N THR A 72 -9.98 -5.07 7.25
CA THR A 72 -10.28 -5.70 8.55
C THR A 72 -10.41 -4.70 9.69
N ASN A 73 -10.56 -3.40 9.38
CA ASN A 73 -10.74 -2.31 10.35
C ASN A 73 -9.57 -2.10 11.36
N ASP A 74 -8.38 -2.63 11.08
CA ASP A 74 -7.14 -2.33 11.84
C ASP A 74 -6.48 -1.05 11.32
N LYS A 75 -7.15 0.09 11.55
CA LYS A 75 -6.68 1.42 11.10
C LYS A 75 -5.29 1.75 11.67
N LYS A 76 -5.05 1.45 12.95
CA LYS A 76 -3.76 1.73 13.61
C LYS A 76 -2.62 0.93 12.96
N GLY A 77 -2.85 -0.35 12.71
CA GLY A 77 -1.87 -1.19 12.05
C GLY A 77 -1.64 -0.82 10.58
N ALA A 78 -2.67 -0.36 9.87
CA ALA A 78 -2.53 0.13 8.49
C ALA A 78 -1.68 1.41 8.44
N ILE A 79 -1.95 2.39 9.32
CA ILE A 79 -1.14 3.61 9.43
C ILE A 79 0.32 3.28 9.70
N LYS A 80 0.59 2.32 10.60
CA LYS A 80 1.96 1.88 10.90
C LYS A 80 2.65 1.35 9.65
N ASP A 81 2.01 0.45 8.92
CA ASP A 81 2.60 -0.15 7.72
C ASP A 81 2.81 0.89 6.61
N TYR A 82 1.87 1.83 6.41
CA TYR A 82 2.04 2.93 5.46
C TYR A 82 3.21 3.85 5.80
N LYS A 83 3.39 4.18 7.08
CA LYS A 83 4.55 4.98 7.53
C LYS A 83 5.86 4.25 7.27
N GLN A 84 5.91 2.93 7.48
CA GLN A 84 7.09 2.13 7.12
C GLN A 84 7.33 2.12 5.61
N CYS A 85 6.29 2.00 4.77
CA CYS A 85 6.44 2.14 3.32
C CYS A 85 7.03 3.52 2.94
N ILE A 86 6.59 4.59 3.61
CA ILE A 86 7.12 5.95 3.39
C ILE A 86 8.60 6.05 3.80
N GLU A 87 9.01 5.42 4.90
CA GLU A 87 10.41 5.39 5.35
C GLU A 87 11.31 4.63 4.35
N ILE A 88 10.81 3.54 3.77
CA ILE A 88 11.54 2.72 2.79
C ILE A 88 11.64 3.43 1.43
N ASN A 89 10.51 3.88 0.90
CA ASN A 89 10.41 4.46 -0.43
C ASN A 89 9.17 5.36 -0.53
N PRO A 90 9.32 6.68 -0.35
CA PRO A 90 8.19 7.61 -0.40
C PRO A 90 7.47 7.60 -1.75
N LYS A 91 6.21 7.16 -1.78
CA LYS A 91 5.35 7.20 -2.98
C LYS A 91 4.02 7.87 -2.67
N ALA A 92 3.48 8.60 -3.65
CA ALA A 92 2.21 9.33 -3.53
C ALA A 92 1.07 8.47 -2.97
N ILE A 93 0.96 7.21 -3.44
CA ILE A 93 -0.09 6.27 -3.00
C ILE A 93 -0.13 6.05 -1.47
N TYR A 94 1.01 6.06 -0.77
CA TYR A 94 1.04 5.84 0.68
C TYR A 94 0.50 7.04 1.45
N TYR A 95 0.92 8.24 1.05
CA TYR A 95 0.40 9.49 1.59
C TYR A 95 -1.10 9.62 1.32
N ASN A 96 -1.53 9.28 0.09
CA ASN A 96 -2.94 9.27 -0.26
C ASN A 96 -3.75 8.32 0.63
N ASN A 97 -3.29 7.08 0.82
CA ASN A 97 -4.04 6.12 1.63
C ASN A 97 -4.03 6.48 3.12
N LEU A 98 -2.97 7.12 3.64
CA LEU A 98 -3.02 7.72 4.97
C LEU A 98 -4.15 8.76 5.05
N GLY A 99 -4.23 9.68 4.08
CA GLY A 99 -5.29 10.68 4.03
C GLY A 99 -6.69 10.06 4.03
N VAL A 100 -6.90 8.96 3.30
CA VAL A 100 -8.17 8.22 3.29
C VAL A 100 -8.54 7.72 4.69
N ILE A 101 -7.58 7.18 5.45
CA ILE A 101 -7.83 6.72 6.81
C ILE A 101 -8.30 7.87 7.72
N TYR A 102 -7.67 9.06 7.62
CA TYR A 102 -8.11 10.24 8.38
C TYR A 102 -9.49 10.75 7.93
N ALA A 103 -9.77 10.74 6.62
CA ALA A 103 -11.06 11.17 6.08
C ALA A 103 -12.22 10.28 6.54
N ILE A 104 -12.00 8.96 6.69
CA ILE A 104 -12.99 8.02 7.25
C ILE A 104 -13.36 8.38 8.70
N ASP A 105 -12.42 8.96 9.44
CA ASP A 105 -12.64 9.46 10.80
C ASP A 105 -13.14 10.93 10.82
N SER A 106 -13.58 11.45 9.67
CA SER A 106 -14.02 12.84 9.49
C SER A 106 -12.98 13.91 9.84
N LYS A 107 -11.69 13.53 9.85
CA LYS A 107 -10.55 14.44 10.05
C LYS A 107 -10.10 15.00 8.72
N TYR A 108 -10.94 15.84 8.13
CA TYR A 108 -10.80 16.28 6.74
C TYR A 108 -9.59 17.20 6.55
N GLU A 109 -9.29 18.09 7.50
CA GLU A 109 -8.09 18.93 7.47
C GLU A 109 -6.81 18.09 7.47
N GLU A 110 -6.67 17.14 8.39
CA GLU A 110 -5.51 16.25 8.44
C GLU A 110 -5.43 15.35 7.20
N ALA A 111 -6.58 14.89 6.68
CA ALA A 111 -6.61 14.14 5.43
C ALA A 111 -6.06 14.97 4.25
N ILE A 112 -6.44 16.24 4.15
CA ILE A 112 -5.95 17.17 3.13
C ILE A 112 -4.44 17.36 3.24
N GLU A 113 -3.88 17.47 4.45
CA GLU A 113 -2.42 17.53 4.63
C GLU A 113 -1.71 16.28 4.05
N TRP A 114 -2.27 15.09 4.30
CA TRP A 114 -1.72 13.85 3.74
C TRP A 114 -1.88 13.77 2.22
N TYR A 115 -3.02 14.19 1.67
CA TYR A 115 -3.21 14.25 0.21
C TYR A 115 -2.25 15.24 -0.45
N ASN A 116 -1.99 16.39 0.16
CA ASN A 116 -1.02 17.36 -0.35
C ASN A 116 0.40 16.77 -0.36
N LYS A 117 0.79 16.02 0.68
CA LYS A 117 2.06 15.28 0.67
C LYS A 117 2.13 14.23 -0.44
N ALA A 118 1.01 13.63 -0.84
CA ALA A 118 0.98 12.75 -2.01
C ALA A 118 1.28 13.53 -3.30
N LEU A 119 0.68 14.72 -3.45
CA LEU A 119 0.89 15.61 -4.58
C LEU A 119 2.29 16.24 -4.63
N GLU A 120 2.95 16.42 -3.49
CA GLU A 120 4.38 16.77 -3.44
C GLU A 120 5.27 15.66 -4.02
N LYS A 121 4.84 14.39 -3.98
CA LYS A 121 5.57 13.27 -4.59
C LYS A 121 5.20 13.04 -6.05
N ASP A 122 3.94 13.22 -6.37
CA ASP A 122 3.43 13.15 -7.74
C ASP A 122 2.26 14.11 -7.90
N SER A 123 2.53 15.28 -8.48
CA SER A 123 1.51 16.31 -8.72
C SER A 123 0.40 15.85 -9.67
N SER A 124 0.65 14.79 -10.45
CA SER A 124 -0.32 14.20 -11.37
C SER A 124 -1.14 13.06 -10.76
N TYR A 125 -0.96 12.77 -9.46
CA TYR A 125 -1.69 11.73 -8.76
C TYR A 125 -3.17 12.12 -8.54
N ALA A 126 -3.95 12.00 -9.61
CA ALA A 126 -5.31 12.51 -9.73
C ALA A 126 -6.24 12.05 -8.59
N GLN A 127 -6.01 10.86 -8.03
CA GLN A 127 -6.81 10.34 -6.92
C GLN A 127 -6.73 11.24 -5.67
N SER A 128 -5.56 11.84 -5.40
CA SER A 128 -5.42 12.78 -4.28
C SER A 128 -6.19 14.07 -4.53
N TRP A 129 -6.25 14.56 -5.77
CA TRP A 129 -7.09 15.71 -6.13
C TRP A 129 -8.59 15.45 -5.89
N VAL A 130 -9.09 14.27 -6.29
CA VAL A 130 -10.47 13.87 -5.98
C VAL A 130 -10.71 13.83 -4.48
N ASN A 131 -9.80 13.21 -3.73
CA ASN A 131 -9.94 13.08 -2.29
C ASN A 131 -9.88 14.43 -1.55
N ILE A 132 -9.06 15.37 -2.03
CA ILE A 132 -9.04 16.76 -1.55
C ILE A 132 -10.37 17.44 -1.86
N GLY A 133 -10.90 17.29 -3.07
CA GLY A 133 -12.19 17.86 -3.45
C GLY A 133 -13.33 17.37 -2.56
N VAL A 134 -13.38 16.05 -2.30
CA VAL A 134 -14.34 15.44 -1.38
C VAL A 134 -14.16 15.96 0.04
N ALA A 135 -12.92 16.06 0.54
CA ALA A 135 -12.66 16.59 1.88
C ALA A 135 -13.09 18.06 2.03
N PHE A 136 -12.81 18.91 1.04
CA PHE A 136 -13.27 20.30 1.05
C PHE A 136 -14.80 20.42 0.96
N TYR A 137 -15.46 19.53 0.23
CA TYR A 137 -16.92 19.48 0.19
C TYR A 137 -17.53 19.23 1.57
N TYR A 138 -16.99 18.26 2.32
CA TYR A 138 -17.43 17.99 3.70
C TYR A 138 -17.10 19.12 4.68
N LEU A 139 -16.09 19.93 4.37
CA LEU A 139 -15.76 21.15 5.12
C LEU A 139 -16.57 22.38 4.67
N HIS A 140 -17.54 22.22 3.77
CA HIS A 140 -18.33 23.30 3.18
C HIS A 140 -17.49 24.38 2.47
N LYS A 141 -16.28 24.03 2.01
CA LYS A 141 -15.38 24.92 1.24
C LYS A 141 -15.55 24.65 -0.25
N PHE A 142 -16.72 24.95 -0.79
CA PHE A 142 -17.14 24.52 -2.13
C PHE A 142 -16.24 25.02 -3.26
N ASP A 143 -15.77 26.27 -3.22
CA ASP A 143 -14.86 26.82 -4.23
C ASP A 143 -13.56 25.99 -4.33
N LYS A 144 -13.01 25.59 -3.18
CA LYS A 144 -11.81 24.75 -3.11
C LYS A 144 -12.09 23.32 -3.55
N ALA A 145 -13.29 22.81 -3.27
CA ALA A 145 -13.71 21.50 -3.76
C ALA A 145 -13.75 21.47 -5.29
N CYS A 146 -14.31 22.52 -5.90
CA CYS A 146 -14.35 22.70 -7.35
C CYS A 146 -12.95 22.80 -7.96
N GLU A 147 -12.07 23.62 -7.39
CA GLU A 147 -10.67 23.73 -7.84
C GLU A 147 -9.96 22.38 -7.84
N ALA A 148 -10.11 21.61 -6.77
CA ALA A 148 -9.50 20.28 -6.66
C ALA A 148 -10.09 19.30 -7.69
N MET A 149 -11.40 19.35 -7.95
CA MET A 149 -12.05 18.49 -8.96
C MET A 149 -11.62 18.86 -10.39
N HIS A 150 -11.44 20.15 -10.70
CA HIS A 150 -10.85 20.58 -11.97
C HIS A 150 -9.43 20.05 -12.15
N ASN A 151 -8.60 20.08 -11.11
CA ASN A 151 -7.27 19.46 -11.15
C ASN A 151 -7.35 17.93 -11.36
N ALA A 152 -8.27 17.24 -10.69
CA ALA A 152 -8.47 15.80 -10.89
C ALA A 152 -8.85 15.47 -12.35
N SER A 153 -9.77 16.24 -12.95
CA SER A 153 -10.16 16.11 -14.35
C SER A 153 -8.98 16.36 -15.30
N LYS A 154 -8.20 17.43 -15.05
CA LYS A 154 -6.98 17.76 -15.81
C LYS A 154 -5.98 16.60 -15.85
N TYR A 155 -5.86 15.83 -14.77
CA TYR A 155 -4.99 14.65 -14.68
C TYR A 155 -5.68 13.33 -15.05
N GLY A 156 -6.84 13.38 -15.73
CA GLY A 156 -7.45 12.24 -16.42
C GLY A 156 -8.55 11.52 -15.63
N LEU A 157 -8.92 11.95 -14.43
CA LEU A 157 -10.06 11.38 -13.70
C LEU A 157 -11.38 12.03 -14.11
N LYS A 158 -11.93 11.56 -15.23
CA LYS A 158 -13.23 12.00 -15.77
C LYS A 158 -14.40 11.88 -14.80
N MET A 159 -14.29 11.04 -13.76
CA MET A 159 -15.33 10.97 -12.72
C MET A 159 -15.53 12.34 -12.04
N ALA A 160 -14.50 13.19 -11.98
CA ALA A 160 -14.59 14.54 -11.45
C ALA A 160 -15.49 15.46 -12.31
N ASP A 161 -15.64 15.18 -13.61
CA ASP A 161 -16.44 16.01 -14.54
C ASP A 161 -17.91 16.07 -14.11
N SER A 162 -18.46 14.94 -13.64
CA SER A 162 -19.84 14.90 -13.15
C SER A 162 -20.03 15.75 -11.90
N PHE A 163 -19.03 15.77 -11.01
CA PHE A 163 -19.08 16.64 -9.83
C PHE A 163 -19.02 18.11 -10.24
N ILE A 164 -18.09 18.46 -11.14
CA ILE A 164 -17.92 19.82 -11.64
C ILE A 164 -19.22 20.34 -12.23
N ALA A 165 -19.80 19.60 -13.18
CA ALA A 165 -21.02 20.02 -13.87
C ALA A 165 -22.24 20.23 -12.94
N SER A 166 -22.27 19.55 -11.80
CA SER A 166 -23.40 19.62 -10.85
C SER A 166 -23.19 20.63 -9.72
N ASN A 167 -21.95 21.00 -9.40
CA ASN A 167 -21.63 21.73 -8.17
C ASN A 167 -20.75 22.98 -8.39
N CYS A 168 -20.15 23.13 -9.57
CA CYS A 168 -19.21 24.21 -9.87
C CYS A 168 -19.82 25.09 -10.95
N ASN A 169 -20.16 26.33 -10.59
CA ASN A 169 -20.70 27.36 -11.50
C ASN A 169 -19.59 28.18 -12.15
#